data_AF-A0A2E2UBK8-F1
#
_entry.id   AF-A0A2E2UBK8-F1
#
_cell.length_a   1.000
_cell.length_b   1.000
_cell.length_c   1.000
_cell.angle_alpha   90.00
_cell.angle_beta   90.00
_cell.angle_gamma   90.00
#
_symmetry.space_group_name_H-M   'P 1'
#
loop_
_entity.id
_entity.type
_entity.pdbx_description
1 polymer ?
#
loop_
_entity_poly.entity_id
_entity_poly.type
_entity_poly.pdbx_seq_one_letter_code
_entity_poly.pdbx_strand_id
1 'polypeptide(L)' 'MSRLFVLLAMFSVSVMAQSDQKGPSRGENGHPRPPKEALEACKSLKSGDSCKFTTQRGDESGTCFTPSSDKRLACKPNR' A
#
# COMPACT_ATOMS: atom_id res chain seq x y z
N MET A 1 17.32 48.73 -37.05
CA MET A 1 17.55 47.56 -37.94
C MET A 1 17.95 46.27 -37.20
N SER A 2 18.07 46.24 -35.86
CA SER A 2 18.54 45.06 -35.10
C SER A 2 17.41 44.15 -34.54
N ARG A 3 16.20 44.22 -35.11
CA ARG A 3 15.07 43.34 -34.73
C ARG A 3 14.63 42.40 -35.84
N LEU A 4 15.13 42.60 -37.07
CA LEU A 4 14.83 41.69 -38.19
C LEU A 4 15.73 40.44 -38.22
N PHE A 5 16.87 40.42 -37.51
CA PHE A 5 17.81 39.29 -37.53
C PHE A 5 17.46 38.15 -36.57
N VAL A 6 16.54 38.34 -35.63
CA VAL A 6 16.19 37.31 -34.62
C VAL A 6 15.18 36.28 -35.15
N LEU A 7 14.48 36.58 -36.26
CA LEU A 7 13.38 35.74 -36.77
C LEU A 7 13.80 34.64 -37.76
N LEU A 8 15.08 34.54 -38.13
CA LEU A 8 15.53 33.68 -39.24
C LEU A 8 16.44 32.50 -38.84
N ALA A 9 16.68 32.25 -37.54
CA ALA A 9 17.67 31.28 -37.08
C ALA A 9 17.20 30.29 -35.99
N MET A 10 15.91 29.95 -35.93
CA MET A 10 15.41 28.83 -35.12
C MET A 10 14.69 27.82 -36.01
N PHE A 11 15.47 27.27 -36.94
CA PHE A 11 15.19 25.99 -37.56
C PHE A 11 15.50 24.88 -36.52
N SER A 12 14.60 23.90 -36.47
CA SER A 12 14.90 22.49 -36.25
C SER A 12 15.05 21.95 -34.81
N VAL A 13 14.33 20.83 -34.64
CA VAL A 13 14.49 19.74 -33.67
C VAL A 13 13.79 19.94 -32.32
N SER A 14 12.63 19.30 -32.17
CA SER A 14 12.57 18.05 -31.41
C SER A 14 11.18 17.42 -31.54
N VAL A 15 11.12 16.27 -32.21
CA VAL A 15 10.09 15.27 -31.96
C VAL A 15 10.15 14.90 -30.48
N MET A 16 9.08 15.17 -29.76
CA MET A 16 8.70 14.41 -28.57
C MET A 16 7.20 14.26 -28.64
N ALA A 17 6.76 13.14 -29.22
CA ALA A 17 5.44 12.61 -28.95
C ALA A 17 5.37 12.35 -27.44
N GLN A 18 4.78 13.29 -26.69
CA GLN A 18 4.36 13.03 -25.33
C GLN A 18 3.10 12.18 -25.42
N SER A 19 3.29 10.90 -25.73
CA SER A 19 2.38 9.89 -25.22
C SER A 19 2.48 10.03 -23.71
N ASP A 20 1.48 10.64 -23.10
CA ASP A 20 1.19 10.55 -21.68
C ASP A 20 1.09 9.05 -21.37
N GLN A 21 2.23 8.42 -21.10
CA GLN A 21 2.32 7.11 -20.51
C GLN A 21 1.78 7.31 -19.11
N LYS A 22 0.45 7.25 -19.01
CA LYS A 22 -0.27 6.93 -17.79
C LYS A 22 0.11 5.50 -17.45
N GLY A 23 1.36 5.33 -17.00
CA GLY A 23 1.82 4.10 -16.39
C GLY A 23 0.83 3.76 -15.29
N PRO A 24 0.41 2.49 -15.16
CA PRO A 24 -0.47 2.09 -14.09
C PRO A 24 0.20 2.52 -12.78
N SER A 25 -0.44 3.45 -12.08
CA SER A 25 0.00 3.91 -10.77
C SER A 25 0.26 2.69 -9.91
N ARG A 26 1.55 2.51 -9.61
CA ARG A 26 2.12 1.92 -8.40
C ARG A 26 1.09 1.21 -7.52
N GLY A 27 1.24 -0.11 -7.46
CA GLY A 27 0.47 -1.01 -6.61
C GLY A 27 0.03 -0.33 -5.32
N GLU A 28 -1.29 -0.25 -5.18
CA GLU A 28 -1.96 -0.03 -3.92
C GLU A 28 -1.22 -0.87 -2.87
N ASN A 29 -0.51 -0.19 -1.95
CA ASN A 29 0.20 -0.79 -0.83
C ASN A 29 -0.83 -1.36 0.16
N GLY A 30 -1.62 -2.31 -0.32
CA GLY A 30 -2.64 -3.03 0.41
C GLY A 30 -1.90 -3.87 1.42
N HIS A 31 -1.76 -3.34 2.63
CA HIS A 31 -1.38 -4.15 3.77
C HIS A 31 -2.26 -5.40 3.76
N PRO A 32 -1.67 -6.59 3.82
CA PRO A 32 -2.44 -7.82 3.77
C PRO A 32 -3.53 -7.75 4.82
N ARG A 33 -4.78 -7.90 4.38
CA ARG A 33 -5.91 -7.93 5.31
C ARG A 33 -5.69 -9.11 6.26
N PRO A 34 -5.96 -8.94 7.57
CA PRO A 34 -5.81 -10.04 8.50
C PRO A 34 -6.73 -11.20 8.07
N PRO A 35 -6.25 -12.45 8.20
CA PRO A 35 -7.07 -13.61 7.92
C PRO A 35 -8.26 -13.69 8.90
N LYS A 36 -9.32 -14.39 8.50
CA LYS A 36 -10.55 -14.48 9.30
C LYS A 36 -10.29 -15.14 10.65
N GLU A 37 -9.42 -16.15 10.66
CA GLU A 37 -9.01 -16.91 11.83
C GLU A 37 -8.36 -15.99 12.88
N ALA A 38 -7.55 -15.01 12.45
CA ALA A 38 -6.95 -14.03 13.35
C ALA A 38 -7.97 -13.05 13.94
N LEU A 39 -9.03 -12.71 13.19
CA LEU A 39 -10.13 -11.87 13.69
C LEU A 39 -11.02 -12.62 14.68
N GLU A 40 -11.38 -13.87 14.37
CA GLU A 40 -12.21 -14.70 15.26
C GLU A 40 -11.47 -15.04 16.56
N ALA A 41 -10.15 -15.26 16.51
CA ALA A 41 -9.35 -15.49 17.72
C ALA A 41 -9.42 -14.32 18.72
N CYS A 42 -9.60 -13.08 18.24
CA CYS A 42 -9.67 -11.88 19.07
C CYS A 42 -11.10 -11.35 19.30
N LYS A 43 -12.12 -12.03 18.76
CA LYS A 43 -13.52 -11.56 18.81
C LYS A 43 -14.08 -11.44 20.23
N SER A 44 -13.63 -12.32 21.12
CA SER A 44 -14.01 -12.35 22.55
C SER A 44 -12.88 -11.91 23.48
N LEU A 45 -11.79 -11.37 22.92
CA LEU A 45 -10.61 -10.92 23.66
C LEU A 45 -10.47 -9.39 23.56
N LYS A 46 -9.63 -8.82 24.41
CA LYS A 46 -9.30 -7.40 24.45
C LYS A 46 -7.96 -7.11 23.77
N SER A 47 -7.72 -5.84 23.48
CA SER A 47 -6.41 -5.40 22.97
C SER A 47 -5.34 -5.74 24.00
N GLY A 48 -4.26 -6.40 23.56
CA GLY A 48 -3.19 -6.87 24.44
C GLY A 48 -3.34 -8.30 24.96
N ASP A 49 -4.50 -8.94 24.79
CA ASP A 49 -4.67 -10.33 25.19
C ASP A 49 -3.89 -11.28 24.27
N SER A 50 -3.39 -12.39 24.84
CA SER A 50 -2.73 -13.45 24.09
C SER A 50 -3.75 -14.24 23.28
N CYS A 51 -3.43 -14.52 22.02
CA CYS A 51 -4.29 -15.26 21.09
C CYS A 51 -3.48 -16.33 20.34
N LYS A 52 -4.13 -17.44 19.99
CA LYS A 52 -3.57 -18.52 19.19
C LYS A 52 -4.55 -18.87 18.07
N PHE A 53 -4.06 -19.02 16.85
CA PHE A 53 -4.87 -19.37 15.68
C PHE A 53 -4.09 -20.26 14.73
N THR A 54 -4.81 -21.09 13.97
CA THR A 54 -4.20 -22.00 12.99
C THR A 54 -4.18 -21.32 11.62
N THR A 55 -3.03 -21.39 10.96
CA THR A 55 -2.82 -20.94 9.57
C THR A 55 -2.51 -22.13 8.67
N GLN A 56 -2.48 -21.92 7.35
CA GLN A 56 -1.98 -22.95 6.41
C GLN A 56 -0.54 -23.42 6.70
N ARG A 57 0.26 -22.62 7.42
CA ARG A 57 1.63 -22.97 7.80
C ARG A 57 1.73 -23.65 9.18
N GLY A 58 0.62 -23.75 9.90
CA GLY A 58 0.54 -24.29 11.25
C GLY A 58 -0.02 -23.30 12.27
N ASP A 59 0.07 -23.70 13.54
CA ASP A 59 -0.39 -22.91 14.68
C ASP A 59 0.52 -21.72 14.96
N GLU A 60 -0.06 -20.53 15.00
CA GLU A 60 0.62 -19.29 15.34
C GLU A 60 0.06 -18.71 16.64
N SER A 61 0.95 -18.06 17.40
CA SER A 61 0.60 -17.36 18.65
C SER A 61 0.97 -15.90 18.54
N GLY A 62 0.18 -15.05 19.15
CA GLY A 62 0.27 -13.62 19.01
C GLY A 62 -0.49 -12.86 20.06
N THR A 63 -0.71 -11.59 19.78
CA THR A 63 -1.43 -10.67 20.65
C THR A 63 -2.51 -9.94 19.86
N CYS A 64 -3.69 -9.78 20.46
CA CYS A 64 -4.78 -9.04 19.84
C CYS A 64 -4.42 -7.57 19.74
N PHE A 65 -4.35 -7.07 18.51
CA PHE A 65 -3.97 -5.69 18.21
C PHE A 65 -4.82 -5.13 17.07
N THR A 66 -5.04 -3.81 17.09
CA THR A 66 -5.61 -3.07 15.98
C THR A 66 -4.86 -1.74 15.82
N PRO A 67 -4.51 -1.32 14.58
CA PRO A 67 -3.89 -0.02 14.34
C PRO A 67 -4.85 1.16 14.55
N SER A 68 -6.15 0.90 14.64
CA SER A 68 -7.18 1.93 14.88
C SER A 68 -8.23 1.38 15.82
N SER A 69 -8.62 2.17 16.84
CA SER A 69 -9.61 1.78 17.84
C SER A 69 -10.99 1.46 17.24
N ASP A 70 -11.31 1.99 16.06
CA ASP A 70 -12.58 1.77 15.36
C ASP A 70 -12.62 0.47 14.52
N LYS A 71 -11.51 -0.28 14.47
CA LYS A 71 -11.42 -1.55 13.74
C LYS A 71 -11.44 -2.73 14.70
N ARG A 72 -11.92 -3.88 14.22
CA ARG A 72 -11.90 -5.13 14.98
C ARG A 72 -10.46 -5.55 15.27
N LEU A 73 -10.25 -6.06 16.48
CA LEU A 73 -8.98 -6.66 16.89
C LEU A 73 -8.65 -7.85 16.01
N ALA A 74 -7.39 -7.94 15.60
CA ALA A 74 -6.85 -9.10 14.91
C ALA A 74 -5.67 -9.67 15.71
N CYS A 75 -5.54 -10.99 15.71
CA CYS A 75 -4.39 -11.65 16.30
C CYS A 75 -3.15 -11.37 15.46
N LYS A 76 -2.24 -10.54 15.98
CA LYS A 76 -0.94 -10.26 15.36
C LYS A 76 0.09 -11.25 15.90
N PRO A 77 0.75 -12.06 15.06
CA PRO A 77 1.84 -12.95 15.50
C PRO A 77 2.99 -12.17 16.16
N ASN A 78 3.61 -12.78 17.17
CA ASN A 78 4.71 -12.18 17.93
C ASN A 78 6.12 -12.59 17.45
N ARG A 79 6.21 -13.29 16.32
CA ARG A 79 7.47 -13.84 15.77
C ARG A 79 7.94 -13.08 14.55
#